data_AF-A0A5A7MW87-F1
#
_entry.id   AF-A0A5A7MW87-F1
#
_cell.length_a   1.000
_cell.length_b   1.000
_cell.length_c   1.000
_cell.angle_alpha   90.00
_cell.angle_beta   90.00
_cell.angle_gamma   90.00
#
_symmetry.space_group_name_H-M   'P 1'
#
loop_
_entity.id
_entity.type
_entity.pdbx_description
1 polymer ?
#
loop_
_entity_poly.entity_id
_entity_poly.type
_entity_poly.pdbx_seq_one_letter_code
_entity_poly.pdbx_strand_id
1 'polypeptide(L)'
;MTEGLMAGAGRLLPEGGVLYLYGPYKINGAHTAPSNEAFERWLTDQDQAWGVRDMGVVAECAAKHGLHLHEKVPMPANNFSLLFKKV
;
A
#
# COMPACT_ATOMS: atom_id res chain seq x y z
N MET A 1 -3.13 -6.96 8.53
CA MET A 1 -4.11 -6.12 7.81
C MET A 1 -3.95 -6.22 6.29
N THR A 2 -2.78 -5.91 5.72
CA THR A 2 -2.55 -5.93 4.25
C THR A 2 -2.92 -7.26 3.60
N GLU A 3 -2.46 -8.38 4.14
CA GLU A 3 -2.78 -9.73 3.62
C GLU A 3 -4.29 -10.00 3.55
N GLY A 4 -5.03 -9.67 4.61
CA GLY A 4 -6.48 -9.89 4.67
C GLY A 4 -7.25 -9.02 3.67
N LEU A 5 -6.81 -7.77 3.45
CA LEU A 5 -7.37 -6.88 2.45
C LEU A 5 -7.13 -7.43 1.04
N MET A 6 -5.90 -7.83 0.72
CA MET A 6 -5.56 -8.38 -0.60
C MET A 6 -6.30 -9.68 -0.88
N ALA A 7 -6.33 -10.59 0.09
CA ALA A 7 -7.07 -11.84 -0.03
C ALA A 7 -8.58 -11.61 -0.21
N GLY A 8 -9.15 -10.65 0.51
CA GLY A 8 -10.56 -10.27 0.37
C GLY A 8 -10.86 -9.69 -1.01
N ALA A 9 -10.07 -8.72 -1.47
CA ALA A 9 -10.22 -8.09 -2.77
C ALA A 9 -10.02 -9.07 -3.93
N GLY A 10 -8.99 -9.93 -3.85
CA GLY A 10 -8.75 -10.98 -4.84
C GLY A 10 -9.91 -11.97 -4.96
N ARG A 11 -10.58 -12.31 -3.86
CA ARG A 11 -11.79 -13.15 -3.90
C ARG A 11 -13.02 -12.43 -4.45
N LEU A 12 -13.23 -11.16 -4.10
CA LEU A 12 -14.51 -10.48 -4.28
C LEU A 12 -14.61 -9.61 -5.53
N LEU A 13 -13.51 -9.06 -6.03
CA LEU A 13 -13.55 -8.25 -7.23
C LEU A 13 -13.86 -9.13 -8.46
N PRO A 14 -14.58 -8.62 -9.48
CA PRO A 14 -14.65 -9.27 -10.78
C PRO A 14 -13.31 -9.15 -11.51
N GLU A 15 -13.13 -9.93 -12.57
CA GLU A 15 -12.01 -9.78 -13.49
C GLU A 15 -11.89 -8.35 -14.00
N GLY A 16 -10.69 -7.76 -13.96
CA GLY A 16 -10.45 -6.35 -14.28
C GLY A 16 -10.94 -5.34 -13.23
N GLY A 17 -11.55 -5.79 -12.13
CA GLY A 17 -11.97 -4.95 -11.01
C GLY A 17 -10.80 -4.26 -10.33
N VAL A 18 -11.04 -3.08 -9.74
CA VAL A 18 -9.99 -2.21 -9.18
C VAL A 18 -10.04 -2.17 -7.66
N LEU A 19 -8.89 -2.39 -7.01
CA LEU A 19 -8.64 -2.02 -5.63
C LEU A 19 -7.79 -0.73 -5.61
N TYR A 20 -8.34 0.32 -5.01
CA TYR A 20 -7.67 1.61 -4.86
C TYR A 20 -7.18 1.82 -3.43
N LEU A 21 -5.89 2.08 -3.26
CA LEU A 21 -5.27 2.40 -1.97
C LEU A 21 -4.65 3.80 -2.03
N TYR A 22 -4.79 4.56 -0.95
CA TYR A 22 -4.22 5.91 -0.82
C TYR A 22 -3.49 6.05 0.50
N GLY A 23 -2.31 6.66 0.48
CA GLY A 23 -1.59 7.00 1.71
C GLY A 23 -0.09 7.16 1.51
N PRO A 24 0.66 7.30 2.63
CA PRO A 24 2.11 7.35 2.59
C PRO A 24 2.67 5.96 2.32
N TYR A 25 3.75 5.90 1.54
CA TYR A 25 4.48 4.66 1.26
C TYR A 25 5.99 4.90 1.30
N LYS A 26 6.72 3.86 1.70
CA LYS A 26 8.16 3.73 1.45
C LYS A 26 8.40 3.18 0.05
N ILE A 27 9.58 3.48 -0.49
CA ILE A 27 10.08 2.91 -1.73
C ILE A 27 11.43 2.26 -1.42
N ASN A 28 11.53 0.95 -1.61
CA ASN A 28 12.72 0.15 -1.29
C ASN A 28 13.18 0.33 0.17
N GLY A 29 12.23 0.40 1.10
CA GLY A 29 12.48 0.59 2.52
C GLY A 29 12.80 2.03 2.93
N ALA A 30 13.02 2.95 1.98
CA ALA A 30 13.33 4.35 2.26
C ALA A 30 12.05 5.21 2.34
N HIS A 31 12.02 6.15 3.30
CA HIS A 31 11.00 7.18 3.35
C HIS A 31 11.12 8.14 2.18
N THR A 32 9.99 8.56 1.64
CA THR A 32 9.93 9.50 0.50
C THR A 32 9.95 10.96 0.92
N ALA A 33 9.73 11.26 2.21
CA ALA A 33 9.78 12.60 2.78
C ALA A 33 9.98 12.60 4.31
N PRO A 34 10.56 13.65 4.91
CA PRO A 34 10.71 13.79 6.36
C PRO A 34 9.38 13.74 7.13
N SER A 35 8.29 14.23 6.52
CA SER A 35 6.94 14.14 7.11
C SER A 35 6.48 12.70 7.29
N ASN A 36 6.83 11.80 6.36
CA ASN A 36 6.44 10.39 6.40
C ASN A 36 7.27 9.63 7.45
N GLU A 37 8.52 10.03 7.66
CA GLU A 37 9.35 9.48 8.74
C GLU A 37 8.82 9.91 10.11
N ALA A 38 8.47 11.19 10.28
CA ALA A 38 7.83 11.68 11.51
C ALA A 38 6.50 10.99 11.79
N PHE A 39 5.70 10.76 10.75
CA PHE A 39 4.45 10.02 10.85
C PHE A 39 4.66 8.56 11.25
N GLU A 40 5.69 7.89 10.71
CA GLU A 40 6.03 6.53 11.16
C GLU A 40 6.41 6.48 12.63
N ARG A 41 7.26 7.41 13.10
CA ARG A 41 7.62 7.47 14.52
C ARG A 41 6.38 7.60 15.40
N TRP A 42 5.47 8.51 15.02
CA TRP A 42 4.19 8.66 15.71
C TRP A 42 3.35 7.38 15.70
N LEU A 43 3.29 6.64 14.58
CA LEU A 43 2.59 5.35 14.50
C LEU A 43 3.22 4.31 15.45
N THR A 44 4.54 4.17 15.43
CA THR A 44 5.26 3.19 16.25
C THR A 44 5.19 3.50 17.74
N ASP A 45 5.06 4.77 18.12
CA ASP A 45 4.85 5.19 19.51
C ASP A 45 3.47 4.77 20.04
N GLN A 46 2.47 4.66 19.16
CA GLN A 46 1.14 4.17 19.53
C GLN A 46 1.11 2.63 19.58
N ASP A 47 1.71 1.98 18.59
CA ASP A 47 1.82 0.52 18.50
C ASP A 47 3.04 0.15 17.65
N GLN A 48 3.97 -0.64 18.22
CA GLN A 48 5.19 -1.06 17.53
C GLN A 48 4.94 -1.88 16.25
N ALA A 49 3.75 -2.44 16.07
CA ALA A 49 3.35 -3.14 14.86
C ALA A 49 2.89 -2.21 13.72
N TRP A 50 2.69 -0.92 14.01
CA TRP A 50 2.24 0.07 13.03
C TRP A 50 3.42 0.77 12.36
N GLY A 51 3.22 1.22 11.13
CA GLY A 51 4.28 1.89 10.36
C GLY A 51 3.92 2.07 8.90
N VAL A 52 4.66 2.95 8.22
CA VAL A 52 4.45 3.24 6.79
C VAL A 52 4.89 2.03 5.97
N ARG A 53 4.00 1.57 5.10
CA ARG A 53 4.23 0.34 4.32
C ARG A 53 5.18 0.60 3.16
N ASP A 54 6.00 -0.40 2.86
CA ASP A 54 6.77 -0.41 1.62
C ASP A 54 5.88 -0.81 0.44
N MET A 55 5.94 -0.03 -0.63
CA MET A 55 5.11 -0.24 -1.81
C MET A 55 5.41 -1.56 -2.52
N GLY A 56 6.68 -1.97 -2.60
CA GLY A 56 7.09 -3.23 -3.20
C GLY A 56 6.51 -4.42 -2.44
N VAL A 57 6.61 -4.39 -1.10
CA VAL A 57 6.02 -5.41 -0.22
C VAL A 57 4.50 -5.49 -0.37
N VAL A 58 3.82 -4.33 -0.48
CA VAL A 58 2.36 -4.28 -0.73
C VAL A 58 2.03 -4.88 -2.09
N ALA A 59 2.80 -4.58 -3.13
CA ALA A 59 2.59 -5.11 -4.47
C ALA A 59 2.85 -6.61 -4.58
N GLU A 60 3.88 -7.12 -3.92
CA GLU A 60 4.17 -8.55 -3.82
C GLU A 60 3.07 -9.32 -3.08
N CYS A 61 2.55 -8.74 -1.99
CA CYS A 61 1.40 -9.29 -1.27
C CYS A 61 0.16 -9.33 -2.17
N ALA A 62 -0.14 -8.25 -2.89
CA ALA A 62 -1.27 -8.19 -3.82
C ALA A 62 -1.17 -9.26 -4.92
N ALA A 63 0.02 -9.44 -5.50
CA ALA A 63 0.25 -10.39 -6.59
C ALA A 63 -0.06 -11.85 -6.18
N LYS A 64 0.16 -12.22 -4.91
CA LYS A 64 -0.19 -13.55 -4.38
C LYS A 64 -1.71 -13.82 -4.39
N HIS A 65 -2.52 -12.77 -4.49
CA HIS A 65 -3.99 -12.83 -4.47
C HIS A 65 -4.62 -12.43 -5.80
N GLY A 66 -3.88 -12.49 -6.92
CA GLY A 66 -4.40 -12.17 -8.26
C GLY A 66 -4.64 -10.67 -8.47
N LEU A 67 -3.96 -9.81 -7.71
CA LEU A 67 -4.05 -8.35 -7.86
C LEU A 67 -2.70 -7.80 -8.31
N HIS A 68 -2.66 -7.12 -9.44
CA HIS A 68 -1.44 -6.52 -9.96
C HIS A 68 -1.48 -5.01 -9.83
N LEU A 69 -0.37 -4.42 -9.37
CA LEU A 69 -0.21 -2.97 -9.36
C LEU A 69 -0.24 -2.46 -10.79
N HIS A 70 -1.33 -1.80 -11.17
CA HIS A 70 -1.55 -1.27 -12.50
C HIS A 70 -1.00 0.15 -12.64
N GLU A 71 -1.21 0.99 -11.63
CA GLU A 71 -0.80 2.39 -11.67
C GLU A 71 -0.38 2.89 -10.29
N LYS A 72 0.65 3.75 -10.29
CA LYS A 72 1.12 4.51 -9.12
C LYS A 72 1.08 5.99 -9.47
N VAL A 73 0.25 6.74 -8.76
CA VAL A 73 0.08 8.18 -8.98
C VAL A 73 0.64 8.94 -7.77
N PRO A 74 1.64 9.82 -7.95
CA PRO A 74 2.07 10.74 -6.90
C PRO A 74 0.95 11.70 -6.53
N MET A 75 0.73 11.90 -5.23
CA MET A 75 -0.30 12.78 -4.70
C MET A 75 0.33 13.85 -3.78
N PRO A 76 -0.39 14.96 -3.50
CA PRO A 76 0.06 15.94 -2.52
C PRO A 76 0.40 15.32 -1.15
N ALA A 77 1.19 16.05 -0.35
CA ALA A 77 1.65 15.63 0.97
C ALA A 77 2.49 14.33 0.97
N ASN A 78 3.24 14.07 -0.11
CA ASN A 78 4.13 12.91 -0.25
C ASN A 78 3.42 11.55 -0.15
N ASN A 79 2.14 11.53 -0.55
CA ASN A 79 1.32 10.33 -0.62
C ASN A 79 1.33 9.74 -2.04
N PHE A 80 0.85 8.50 -2.15
CA PHE A 80 0.58 7.86 -3.43
C PHE A 80 -0.83 7.28 -3.48
N SER A 81 -1.39 7.30 -4.67
CA SER A 81 -2.52 6.45 -5.04
C SER A 81 -1.98 5.23 -5.77
N LEU A 82 -2.32 4.04 -5.28
CA LEU A 82 -1.98 2.76 -5.88
C LEU A 82 -3.26 2.10 -6.40
N LEU A 83 -3.29 1.84 -7.70
CA LEU A 83 -4.40 1.16 -8.36
C LEU A 83 -3.97 -0.26 -8.66
N PHE A 84 -4.62 -1.23 -8.02
CA PHE A 84 -4.46 -2.64 -8.29
C PHE A 84 -5.62 -3.13 -9.16
N LYS A 85 -5.33 -3.94 -10.17
CA LYS A 85 -6.33 -4.62 -10.98
C LYS A 85 -6.34 -6.11 -10.68
N LYS A 86 -7.53 -6.69 -10.59
CA LYS A 86 -7.72 -8.14 -10.53
C LYS A 86 -7.47 -8.76 -11.91
N VAL A 87 -6.72 -9.85 -11.91
CA VAL A 87 -6.45 -10.73 -13.04
C VAL A 87 -6.75 -12.19 -12.70
#